data_AF-A0AAP5QM81-F1
#
_entry.id   AF-A0AAP5QM81-F1
#
_cell.length_a   1.000
_cell.length_b   1.000
_cell.length_c   1.000
_cell.angle_alpha   90.00
_cell.angle_beta   90.00
_cell.angle_gamma   90.00
#
_symmetry.space_group_name_H-M   'P 1'
#
loop_
_entity.id
_entity.type
_entity.pdbx_description
1 polymer ?
#
loop_
_entity_poly.entity_id
_entity_poly.type
_entity_poly.pdbx_seq_one_letter_code
_entity_poly.pdbx_strand_id
1 'polypeptide(L)'
;MDEIKQIGYQDFFDVIKNEKFGVGSFKEFVNSLYGETNFLDYKEKIIEEFKLAKLLLAMANSGGGMIVFGIEDKEYKPVGLQLDDNFRRN
;
A
#
# COMPACT_ATOMS: atom_id res chain seq x y z
N MET A 1 -20.79 13.32 -13.29
CA MET A 1 -20.13 12.06 -12.89
C MET A 1 -18.68 12.26 -13.23
N ASP A 2 -17.85 12.55 -12.24
CA ASP A 2 -16.41 12.66 -12.48
C ASP A 2 -15.87 11.27 -12.79
N GLU A 3 -15.14 11.15 -13.90
CA GLU A 3 -14.42 9.93 -14.26
C GLU A 3 -13.50 9.55 -13.11
N ILE A 4 -13.70 8.36 -12.54
CA ILE A 4 -12.75 7.77 -11.60
C ILE A 4 -11.50 7.47 -12.42
N LYS A 5 -10.54 8.39 -12.38
CA LYS A 5 -9.25 8.24 -13.06
C LYS A 5 -8.53 7.10 -12.35
N GLN A 6 -8.41 5.96 -13.02
CA GLN A 6 -7.64 4.83 -12.52
C GLN A 6 -6.18 5.29 -12.40
N ILE A 7 -5.73 5.48 -11.16
CA ILE A 7 -4.38 5.95 -10.85
C ILE A 7 -3.41 4.85 -11.27
N GLY A 8 -2.49 5.19 -12.17
CA GLY A 8 -1.51 4.25 -12.70
C GLY A 8 -0.30 4.11 -11.79
N TYR A 9 0.48 3.05 -12.01
CA TYR A 9 1.75 2.83 -11.31
C TYR A 9 2.70 4.05 -11.33
N GLN A 10 2.63 4.88 -12.38
CA GLN A 10 3.48 6.07 -12.48
C GLN A 10 3.07 7.21 -11.56
N ASP A 11 1.77 7.40 -11.32
CA ASP A 11 1.29 8.43 -10.40
C ASP A 11 1.80 8.16 -8.97
N PHE A 12 1.92 6.89 -8.58
CA PHE A 12 2.55 6.50 -7.31
C PHE A 12 4.03 6.85 -7.26
N PHE A 13 4.81 6.49 -8.29
CA PHE A 13 6.24 6.81 -8.33
C PHE A 13 6.48 8.32 -8.33
N ASP A 14 5.62 9.10 -8.97
CA ASP A 14 5.72 10.56 -9.00
C ASP A 14 5.42 11.20 -7.64
N VAL A 15 4.49 10.60 -6.87
CA VAL A 15 4.21 10.99 -5.49
C VAL A 15 5.38 10.64 -4.56
N ILE A 16 5.97 9.45 -4.68
CA ILE A 16 7.09 8.99 -3.85
C ILE A 16 8.41 9.71 -4.19
N LYS A 17 8.66 10.01 -5.47
CA LYS A 17 9.86 10.72 -5.92
C LYS A 17 9.85 12.20 -5.57
N ASN A 18 8.68 12.77 -5.27
CA ASN A 18 8.61 14.13 -4.76
C ASN A 18 9.16 14.16 -3.33
N GLU A 19 10.18 14.99 -3.09
CA GLU A 19 10.85 15.15 -1.79
C GLU A 19 9.92 15.57 -0.62
N LYS A 20 8.65 15.87 -0.91
CA LYS A 20 7.60 16.23 0.05
C LYS A 20 6.62 15.09 0.33
N PHE A 21 7.07 13.84 0.30
CA PHE A 21 6.24 12.72 0.71
C PHE A 21 6.09 12.70 2.25
N GLY A 22 5.04 13.36 2.74
CA GLY A 22 4.66 13.40 4.15
C GLY A 22 3.33 12.68 4.41
N VAL A 23 2.91 12.64 5.67
CA VAL A 23 1.65 11.98 6.07
C VAL A 23 0.43 12.55 5.33
N GLY A 24 0.42 13.86 5.08
CA GLY A 24 -0.66 14.53 4.33
C GLY A 24 -0.75 14.06 2.88
N SER A 25 0.37 14.08 2.14
CA SER A 25 0.42 13.64 0.73
C SER A 25 0.17 12.14 0.59
N PHE A 26 0.60 11.33 1.57
CA PHE A 26 0.27 9.90 1.60
C PHE A 26 -1.21 9.65 1.84
N LYS A 27 -1.84 10.39 2.76
CA LYS A 27 -3.29 10.28 3.00
C LYS A 27 -4.09 10.69 1.76
N GLU A 28 -3.68 11.75 1.07
CA GLU A 28 -4.29 12.16 -0.20
C GLU A 28 -4.11 11.11 -1.29
N PHE A 29 -2.94 10.47 -1.36
CA PHE A 29 -2.66 9.35 -2.27
C PHE A 29 -3.51 8.11 -1.97
N VAL A 30 -3.56 7.66 -0.71
CA VAL A 30 -4.39 6.52 -0.31
C VAL A 30 -5.86 6.80 -0.57
N ASN A 31 -6.32 8.01 -0.27
CA ASN A 31 -7.69 8.44 -0.58
C ASN A 31 -7.92 8.53 -2.09
N SER A 32 -6.94 8.91 -2.90
CA SER A 32 -7.14 8.99 -4.35
C SER A 32 -7.20 7.60 -5.01
N LEU A 33 -6.61 6.58 -4.37
CA LEU A 33 -6.60 5.19 -4.80
C LEU A 33 -7.90 4.40 -4.52
N TYR A 34 -9.03 5.05 -4.20
CA TYR A 34 -10.27 4.41 -3.71
C TYR A 34 -10.53 2.97 -4.25
N GLY A 35 -10.52 2.02 -3.32
CA GLY A 35 -10.86 0.60 -3.49
C GLY A 35 -9.63 -0.31 -3.55
N GLU A 36 -9.61 -1.38 -2.75
CA GLU A 36 -8.75 -2.52 -3.06
C GLU A 36 -9.01 -2.95 -4.50
N THR A 37 -8.00 -2.77 -5.35
CA THR A 37 -8.02 -3.34 -6.69
C THR A 37 -7.27 -4.67 -6.62
N ASN A 38 -7.42 -5.54 -7.62
CA ASN A 38 -6.63 -6.78 -7.69
C ASN A 38 -5.10 -6.55 -7.65
N PHE A 39 -4.66 -5.30 -7.83
CA PHE A 39 -3.27 -4.88 -7.89
C PHE A 39 -2.82 -4.11 -6.64
N LEU A 40 -3.71 -3.85 -5.67
CA LEU A 40 -3.43 -3.06 -4.48
C LEU A 40 -4.04 -3.71 -3.24
N ASP A 41 -3.19 -4.15 -2.33
CA ASP A 41 -3.59 -4.78 -1.06
C ASP A 41 -3.12 -3.93 0.13
N TYR A 42 -4.03 -3.64 1.06
CA TYR A 42 -3.73 -2.90 2.28
C TYR A 42 -3.55 -3.85 3.46
N LYS A 43 -2.55 -3.55 4.31
CA LYS A 43 -2.30 -4.32 5.52
C LYS A 43 -1.98 -3.39 6.67
N GLU A 44 -2.65 -3.56 7.80
CA GLU A 44 -2.39 -2.75 9.00
C GLU A 44 -0.99 -3.04 9.57
N LYS A 45 -0.57 -4.30 9.57
CA LYS A 45 0.68 -4.76 10.16
C LYS A 45 1.42 -5.69 9.22
N ILE A 46 2.73 -5.83 9.45
CA ILE A 46 3.54 -6.86 8.78
C ILE A 46 2.91 -8.23 9.11
N ILE A 47 2.65 -9.01 8.06
CA ILE A 47 2.13 -10.36 8.16
C ILE A 47 3.29 -11.37 8.20
N GLU A 48 3.00 -12.58 8.65
CA GLU A 48 3.98 -13.68 8.66
C GLU A 48 4.59 -13.90 7.27
N GLU A 49 5.90 -14.20 7.23
CA GLU A 49 6.68 -14.34 5.99
C GLU A 49 6.03 -15.28 4.97
N PHE A 50 5.51 -16.42 5.43
CA PHE A 50 4.83 -17.38 4.55
C PHE A 50 3.55 -16.81 3.91
N LYS A 51 2.80 -15.97 4.64
CA LYS A 51 1.61 -15.29 4.11
C LYS A 51 2.02 -14.21 3.11
N LEU A 52 3.08 -13.46 3.41
CA LEU A 52 3.65 -12.48 2.48
C LEU A 52 4.13 -13.14 1.19
N ALA A 53 4.85 -14.26 1.27
CA ALA A 53 5.33 -15.00 0.10
C ALA A 53 4.18 -15.47 -0.80
N LYS A 54 3.08 -15.97 -0.21
CA LYS A 54 1.87 -16.34 -0.97
C LYS A 54 1.23 -15.14 -1.66
N LEU A 55 1.15 -14.01 -0.96
CA LEU A 55 0.56 -12.78 -1.50
C LEU A 55 1.39 -12.24 -2.67
N LEU A 56 2.72 -12.19 -2.51
CA LEU A 56 3.66 -11.79 -3.56
C LEU A 56 3.54 -12.71 -4.79
N LEU A 57 3.45 -14.03 -4.58
CA LEU A 57 3.28 -14.99 -5.67
C LEU A 57 1.95 -14.80 -6.40
N ALA A 58 0.85 -14.58 -5.66
CA ALA A 58 -0.46 -14.31 -6.25
C ALA A 58 -0.43 -13.04 -7.10
N MET A 59 0.14 -11.94 -6.58
CA MET A 59 0.29 -10.69 -7.32
C MET A 59 1.15 -10.88 -8.58
N ALA A 60 2.30 -11.56 -8.47
CA ALA A 60 3.17 -11.81 -9.62
C ALA A 60 2.46 -12.59 -10.74
N ASN A 61 1.64 -13.57 -10.39
CA ASN A 61 0.85 -14.35 -11.35
C ASN A 61 -0.30 -13.56 -11.99
N SER A 62 -0.69 -12.43 -11.40
CA SER A 62 -1.80 -11.58 -11.86
C SER A 62 -1.35 -10.29 -12.54
N GLY A 63 -0.07 -10.16 -12.90
CA GLY A 63 0.48 -8.97 -13.59
C GLY A 63 1.16 -7.97 -12.66
N GLY A 64 1.45 -8.37 -11.43
CA GLY A 64 2.10 -7.55 -10.41
C GLY A 64 1.10 -6.85 -9.50
N GLY A 65 1.62 -5.97 -8.64
CA GLY A 65 0.81 -5.20 -7.71
C GLY A 65 1.65 -4.52 -6.64
N MET A 66 0.96 -3.90 -5.69
CA MET A 66 1.53 -3.19 -4.56
C MET A 66 0.86 -3.64 -3.27
N ILE A 67 1.68 -3.84 -2.24
CA ILE A 67 1.22 -4.07 -0.87
C ILE A 67 1.64 -2.86 -0.06
N VAL A 68 0.69 -2.22 0.60
CA VAL A 68 0.96 -1.05 1.46
C VAL A 68 0.68 -1.40 2.90
N PHE A 69 1.73 -1.38 3.73
CA PHE A 69 1.62 -1.68 5.16
C PHE A 69 1.40 -0.40 5.99
N GLY A 70 0.75 -0.56 7.15
CA GLY A 70 0.42 0.53 8.06
C GLY A 70 -0.89 1.26 7.72
N ILE A 71 -1.80 0.60 6.99
CA ILE A 71 -3.13 1.11 6.64
C ILE A 71 -4.19 0.12 7.14
N GLU A 72 -5.19 0.63 7.87
CA GLU A 72 -6.36 -0.14 8.25
C GLU A 72 -7.22 -0.45 7.02
N ASP A 73 -7.56 -1.72 6.84
CA ASP A 73 -8.21 -2.26 5.64
C ASP A 73 -9.63 -1.72 5.39
N LYS A 74 -10.40 -1.42 6.45
CA LYS A 74 -11.81 -1.05 6.34
C LYS A 74 -12.04 0.38 5.89
N GLU A 75 -11.34 1.31 6.54
CA GLU A 75 -11.51 2.75 6.35
C GLU A 75 -10.33 3.37 5.60
N TYR A 76 -9.39 2.54 5.14
CA TYR A 76 -8.13 2.93 4.48
C TYR A 76 -7.36 3.99 5.28
N LYS A 77 -7.43 3.90 6.60
CA LYS A 77 -6.86 4.89 7.50
C LYS A 77 -5.38 4.58 7.72
N PRO A 78 -4.46 5.53 7.52
CA PRO A 78 -3.08 5.37 7.92
C PRO A 78 -2.98 5.23 9.45
N VAL A 79 -2.47 4.09 9.91
CA VAL A 79 -2.24 3.75 11.32
C VAL A 79 -0.75 3.60 11.65
N GLY A 80 0.09 3.54 10.62
CA GLY A 80 1.54 3.41 10.75
C GLY A 80 1.98 1.97 11.02
N LEU A 81 3.29 1.74 10.97
CA LEU A 81 3.89 0.44 11.24
C LEU A 81 4.41 0.38 12.67
N GLN A 82 3.81 -0.46 13.49
CA GLN A 82 4.45 -0.91 14.73
C GLN A 82 5.42 -2.02 14.38
N LEU A 83 6.70 -1.66 14.28
CA LEU A 83 7.77 -2.65 14.19
C LEU A 83 7.94 -3.24 15.59
N ASP A 84 7.75 -4.56 15.70
CA ASP A 84 8.12 -5.25 16.92
C ASP A 84 9.65 -5.26 17.06
N ASP A 85 10.14 -5.43 18.28
CA ASP A 85 11.59 -5.42 18.54
C ASP A 85 12.33 -6.56 17.84
N ASN A 86 11.61 -7.57 17.34
CA ASN A 86 12.16 -8.66 16.53
C ASN A 86 12.56 -8.20 15.12
N PHE A 87 11.82 -7.26 14.51
CA PHE A 87 12.16 -6.72 13.19
C PHE A 87 13.50 -5.94 13.19
N ARG A 88 13.93 -5.39 14.34
CA ARG A 88 15.20 -4.65 14.47
C ARG A 88 16.43 -5.54 14.63
N ARG A 89 16.27 -6.87 14.76
CA ARG A 89 17.35 -7.80 15.12
C ARG A 89 17.96 -8.59 13.96
N ASN A 90 17.48 -8.40 12.73
CA ASN A 90 18.03 -9.04 11.53
C ASN A 90 18.78 -8.03 10.65
#